data_AF-A0A077PRH3-F1
#
_entry.id   AF-A0A077PRH3-F1
#
_cell.length_a   1.000
_cell.length_b   1.000
_cell.length_c   1.000
_cell.angle_alpha   90.00
_cell.angle_beta   90.00
_cell.angle_gamma   90.00
#
_symmetry.space_group_name_H-M   'P 1'
#
loop_
_entity.id
_entity.type
_entity.pdbx_description
1 polymer ?
#
loop_
_entity_poly.entity_id
_entity_poly.type
_entity_poly.pdbx_seq_one_letter_code
_entity_poly.pdbx_strand_id
1 'polypeptide(L)' 'MRPDNPNKSLNNRIEQDHRNIKRRIRPMLGFKSFRRAQTILAGIELVSMRRKGQYSQPEDKTLSPAELFYRLTE' A
#
# COMPACT_ATOMS: atom_id res chain seq x y z
N MET A 1 18.23 6.57 30.51
CA MET A 1 17.46 6.51 29.24
C MET A 1 18.44 6.12 28.14
N ARG A 2 18.18 5.07 27.37
CA ARG A 2 19.07 4.67 26.25
C ARG A 2 18.82 5.61 25.08
N PRO A 3 19.85 6.14 24.40
CA PRO A 3 19.65 6.97 23.22
C PRO A 3 18.94 6.14 22.15
N ASP A 4 17.88 6.70 21.59
CA ASP A 4 17.13 6.10 20.50
C ASP A 4 18.09 5.87 19.32
N ASN A 5 18.47 4.62 19.08
CA ASN A 5 19.31 4.29 17.93
C ASN A 5 18.47 4.53 16.66
N PRO A 6 18.82 5.51 15.80
CA PRO A 6 18.03 5.84 14.60
C PRO A 6 17.91 4.65 13.64
N ASN A 7 18.89 3.75 13.62
CA ASN A 7 18.80 2.53 12.82
C ASN A 7 17.69 1.60 13.32
N LYS A 8 17.43 1.57 14.63
CA LYS A 8 16.39 0.72 15.23
C LYS A 8 14.99 1.23 14.91
N SER A 9 14.76 2.54 14.89
CA SER A 9 13.45 3.11 14.56
C SER A 9 13.10 2.93 13.08
N LEU A 10 14.08 3.12 12.19
CA LEU A 10 13.93 2.83 10.76
C LEU A 10 13.64 1.35 10.51
N ASN A 11 14.40 0.45 11.14
CA ASN A 11 14.21 -0.98 10.97
C ASN A 11 12.84 -1.44 11.50
N ASN A 12 12.39 -0.90 12.63
CA ASN A 12 11.05 -1.19 13.15
C ASN A 12 9.93 -0.78 12.18
N ARG A 13 10.09 0.37 11.50
CA ARG A 13 9.14 0.88 10.52
C ARG A 13 9.11 0.01 9.26
N ILE A 14 10.28 -0.39 8.75
CA ILE A 14 10.39 -1.33 7.62
C ILE A 14 9.73 -2.67 7.96
N GLU A 15 10.03 -3.24 9.13
CA GLU A 15 9.44 -4.51 9.56
C GLU A 15 7.92 -4.44 9.76
N GLN A 16 7.41 -3.29 10.21
CA GLN A 16 5.98 -3.07 10.33
C GLN A 16 5.28 -3.02 8.97
N ASP A 17 5.85 -2.31 7.99
CA ASP A 17 5.29 -2.27 6.64
C ASP A 17 5.34 -3.65 5.97
N HIS A 18 6.44 -4.39 6.12
CA HIS A 18 6.54 -5.78 5.67
C HIS A 18 5.48 -6.68 6.31
N ARG A 19 5.26 -6.57 7.63
CA ARG A 19 4.20 -7.32 8.33
C ARG A 19 2.82 -6.98 7.80
N ASN A 20 2.53 -5.71 7.56
CA ASN A 20 1.24 -5.26 7.02
C ASN A 20 0.99 -5.85 5.62
N ILE A 21 1.99 -5.82 4.75
CA ILE A 21 1.92 -6.40 3.40
C ILE A 21 1.73 -7.92 3.48
N LYS A 22 2.56 -8.62 4.25
CA LYS A 22 2.45 -10.08 4.43
C LYS A 22 1.07 -10.49 4.96
N ARG A 23 0.50 -9.74 5.92
CA ARG A 23 -0.83 -10.03 6.48
C ARG A 23 -1.94 -9.95 5.43
N ARG A 24 -1.87 -9.00 4.50
CA ARG A 24 -2.87 -8.86 3.42
C ARG A 24 -2.72 -9.91 2.32
N ILE A 25 -1.49 -10.34 2.03
CA ILE A 25 -1.20 -11.31 0.97
C ILE A 25 -1.43 -12.76 1.42
N ARG A 26 -1.22 -13.07 2.71
CA ARG A 26 -1.35 -14.44 3.26
C ARG A 26 -2.67 -15.15 2.89
N PRO A 27 -3.87 -14.52 2.97
CA PRO A 27 -5.11 -15.16 2.54
C PRO A 27 -5.24 -15.32 1.02
N MET A 28 -4.41 -14.63 0.22
CA MET A 28 -4.44 -14.68 -1.25
C MET A 28 -3.59 -15.84 -1.82
N LEU A 29 -2.94 -16.65 -0.97
CA LEU A 29 -2.03 -17.74 -1.35
C LEU A 29 -0.84 -17.30 -2.23
N GLY A 30 -0.46 -16.02 -2.13
CA GLY A 30 0.61 -15.43 -2.93
C GLY A 30 0.15 -14.92 -4.29
N PHE A 31 1.10 -14.40 -5.09
CA PHE A 31 0.81 -13.85 -6.41
C PHE A 31 1.25 -14.81 -7.51
N LYS A 32 0.39 -15.01 -8.52
CA LYS A 32 0.70 -15.86 -9.68
C LYS A 32 1.61 -15.20 -10.71
N SER A 33 1.79 -13.87 -10.65
CA SER A 33 2.72 -13.13 -11.51
C SER A 33 3.14 -11.81 -10.88
N PHE A 34 4.29 -11.29 -11.31
CA PHE A 34 4.81 -10.01 -10.84
C PHE A 34 3.90 -8.83 -11.20
N ARG A 35 3.33 -8.81 -12.42
CA ARG A 35 2.35 -7.81 -12.83
C ARG A 35 1.14 -7.78 -11.89
N ARG A 36 0.61 -8.95 -11.51
CA ARG A 36 -0.51 -9.05 -10.56
C ARG A 36 -0.12 -8.60 -9.16
N ALA A 37 1.10 -8.92 -8.71
CA ALA A 37 1.64 -8.44 -7.45
C ALA A 37 1.69 -6.90 -7.42
N GLN A 38 2.23 -6.28 -8.46
CA GLN A 38 2.33 -4.82 -8.57
C GLN A 38 0.96 -4.15 -8.54
N THR A 39 0.01 -4.61 -9.35
CA THR A 39 -1.35 -4.05 -9.37
C THR A 39 -2.05 -4.15 -8.01
N ILE A 40 -1.95 -5.32 -7.33
CA ILE A 40 -2.58 -5.50 -6.01
C ILE A 40 -1.90 -4.63 -4.95
N LEU A 41 -0.58 -4.55 -4.95
CA LEU A 41 0.17 -3.69 -4.02
C LEU A 41 -0.16 -2.20 -4.23
N ALA A 42 -0.24 -1.75 -5.48
CA ALA A 42 -0.65 -0.39 -5.83
C ALA A 42 -2.09 -0.09 -5.38
N GLY A 43 -3.02 -1.06 -5.53
CA GLY A 43 -4.38 -0.91 -5.02
C GLY A 43 -4.44 -0.83 -3.48
N ILE A 44 -3.64 -1.63 -2.79
CA ILE A 44 -3.51 -1.61 -1.32
C ILE A 44 -3.00 -0.24 -0.84
N GLU A 45 -2.01 0.31 -1.53
CA GLU A 45 -1.42 1.61 -1.25
C GLU A 45 -2.40 2.75 -1.51
N LEU A 46 -3.08 2.74 -2.66
CA LEU A 46 -4.11 3.72 -3.03
C LEU A 46 -5.20 3.83 -1.96
N VAL A 47 -5.77 2.70 -1.52
CA VAL A 47 -6.80 2.69 -0.46
C VAL A 47 -6.24 3.23 0.85
N SER A 48 -4.97 2.94 1.16
CA SER A 48 -4.32 3.43 2.37
C SER A 48 -4.08 4.95 2.32
N MET A 49 -3.66 5.49 1.17
CA MET A 49 -3.50 6.93 0.96
C MET A 49 -4.84 7.67 1.03
N ARG A 50 -5.91 7.12 0.43
CA ARG A 50 -7.28 7.68 0.54
C ARG A 50 -7.74 7.75 1.99
N ARG A 51 -7.58 6.67 2.76
CA ARG A 51 -7.95 6.64 4.19
C ARG A 51 -7.17 7.63 5.04
N LYS A 52 -5.93 7.93 4.66
CA LYS A 52 -5.08 8.92 5.34
C LYS A 52 -5.32 10.35 4.86
N GLY A 53 -6.19 10.58 3.88
CA GLY A 53 -6.39 11.90 3.26
C GLY A 53 -5.19 12.38 2.42
N GLN A 54 -4.26 11.49 2.07
CA GLN A 54 -3.04 11.80 1.33
C GLN A 54 -3.23 11.74 -0.19
N TYR A 55 -4.42 11.31 -0.63
CA TYR A 55 -4.77 11.23 -2.04
C TYR A 55 -5.95 12.15 -2.32
N SER A 56 -5.66 13.30 -2.91
CA SER A 56 -6.66 14.28 -3.37
C SER A 56 -6.86 14.13 -4.87
N GLN A 57 -8.12 14.10 -5.30
CA GLN A 57 -8.46 14.17 -6.72
C GLN A 57 -8.96 15.59 -7.02
N PRO A 58 -8.62 16.16 -8.19
CA PRO A 58 -9.25 17.39 -8.64
C PRO A 58 -10.76 17.15 -8.80
N GLU A 59 -11.61 18.11 -8.41
CA GLU A 59 -13.07 17.95 -8.41
C GLU A 59 -13.59 17.46 -9.78
N ASP A 60 -13.03 18.00 -10.87
CA ASP A 60 -13.41 17.71 -12.26
C ASP A 60 -13.05 16.28 -12.74
N LYS A 61 -12.24 15.53 -11.99
CA LYS A 61 -11.79 14.17 -12.32
C LYS A 61 -11.87 13.23 -11.12
N THR A 62 -12.88 13.42 -10.28
CA THR A 62 -13.16 12.50 -9.18
C THR A 62 -13.50 11.13 -9.76
N LEU A 63 -12.68 10.13 -9.45
CA LEU A 63 -12.91 8.76 -9.89
C LEU A 63 -13.39 7.96 -8.69
N SER A 64 -14.31 7.05 -8.94
CA SER A 64 -14.68 6.07 -7.94
C SER A 64 -13.45 5.23 -7.53
N PRO A 65 -13.44 4.68 -6.31
CA PRO A 65 -12.38 3.76 -5.89
C PRO A 65 -12.17 2.58 -6.87
N ALA A 66 -13.23 2.13 -7.53
CA ALA A 66 -13.17 1.05 -8.51
C ALA A 66 -12.48 1.50 -9.81
N GLU A 67 -12.84 2.67 -10.36
CA GLU A 67 -12.22 3.20 -11.58
C GLU A 67 -10.73 3.47 -11.40
N LEU A 68 -10.33 3.99 -10.24
CA LEU A 68 -8.92 4.14 -9.91
C LEU A 68 -8.17 2.81 -9.89
N PHE A 69 -8.81 1.76 -9.37
CA PHE A 69 -8.24 0.43 -9.35
C PHE A 69 -8.06 -0.13 -10.77
N TYR A 70 -9.05 0.06 -11.66
CA TYR A 70 -8.95 -0.40 -13.05
C TYR A 70 -7.82 0.30 -13.82
N ARG A 71 -7.54 1.58 -13.55
CA ARG A 71 -6.38 2.27 -14.13
C ARG A 71 -5.02 1.69 -13.72
N LEU A 72 -4.94 0.96 -12.61
CA LEU A 72 -3.71 0.26 -12.18
C LEU A 72 -3.50 -1.06 -12.96
N THR A 73 -4.49 -1.47 -13.76
CA THR A 73 -4.49 -2.74 -14.49
C THR A 73 -4.26 -2.58 -16.00
N GLU A 74 -4.28 -1.34 -16.49
CA GLU A 74 -3.91 -0.97 -17.86
C GLU A 74 -2.41 -1.22 -18.10
#